data_AF-A0A0Q9Y7M1-F1
#
_entry.id   AF-A0A0Q9Y7M1-F1
#
_cell.length_a   1.000
_cell.length_b   1.000
_cell.length_c   1.000
_cell.angle_alpha   90.00
_cell.angle_beta   90.00
_cell.angle_gamma   90.00
#
_symmetry.space_group_name_H-M   'P 1'
#
loop_
_entity.id
_entity.type
_entity.pdbx_description
1 polymer ?
#
loop_
_entity_poly.entity_id
_entity_poly.type
_entity_poly.pdbx_seq_one_letter_code
_entity_poly.pdbx_strand_id
1 'polypeptide(L)'
;MIRLDKIGFLKADEIAKKIGILPISGFRIDACMEFVLKETCYKNGHCFVEEEELFKEVELALNHHSVGEDVVLMEEIKQSVFRLEGQKIVIEDGCVYPKRLFSYEEELARKLSKLRGSRGGEAMSFLEMQITKYQKKNGIILAERQREAVKRLFFEQMLILTGGPGTGKTTVVKTMLDVFKSIHPRADIALVAPTGRASRKPVRSERVACNDHS
;
A
#
# COMPACT_ATOMS: atom_id res chain seq x y z
N MET A 1 2.95 -14.28 -20.45
CA MET A 1 3.93 -13.43 -21.17
C MET A 1 3.37 -12.02 -21.24
N ILE A 2 3.78 -11.15 -20.33
CA ILE A 2 3.27 -9.77 -20.21
C ILE A 2 4.21 -8.87 -21.04
N ARG A 3 3.65 -8.16 -22.02
CA ARG A 3 4.36 -7.14 -22.80
C ARG A 3 4.61 -5.93 -21.89
N LEU A 4 5.81 -5.83 -21.34
CA LEU A 4 6.33 -4.60 -20.74
C LEU A 4 6.31 -3.48 -21.79
N ASP A 5 5.82 -2.30 -21.42
CA ASP A 5 5.84 -1.09 -22.25
C ASP A 5 7.25 -0.48 -22.21
N LYS A 6 8.24 -1.24 -22.69
CA LYS A 6 9.68 -0.89 -22.68
C LYS A 6 10.02 0.35 -23.54
N ILE A 7 9.01 1.01 -24.11
CA ILE A 7 9.14 2.10 -25.10
C ILE A 7 9.93 3.29 -24.54
N GLY A 8 9.75 3.62 -23.25
CA GLY A 8 10.42 4.77 -22.63
C GLY A 8 11.94 4.60 -22.55
N PHE A 9 12.38 3.48 -21.95
CA PHE A 9 13.80 3.17 -21.83
C PHE A 9 14.43 2.81 -23.17
N LEU A 10 13.80 1.96 -24.00
CA LEU A 10 14.38 1.53 -25.27
C LEU A 10 14.66 2.71 -26.21
N LYS A 11 13.76 3.70 -26.27
CA LYS A 11 13.99 4.93 -27.04
C LYS A 11 15.16 5.76 -26.50
N ALA A 12 15.25 5.89 -25.18
CA ALA A 12 16.37 6.58 -24.55
C ALA A 12 17.70 5.84 -24.78
N ASP A 13 17.68 4.51 -24.75
CA ASP A 13 18.84 3.64 -24.99
C ASP A 13 19.34 3.73 -26.45
N GLU A 14 18.43 3.74 -27.42
CA GLU A 14 18.77 3.96 -28.82
C GLU A 14 19.46 5.31 -29.06
N ILE A 15 18.98 6.37 -28.40
CA ILE A 15 19.60 7.69 -28.46
C ILE A 15 20.98 7.66 -27.80
N ALA A 16 21.10 7.04 -26.62
CA ALA A 16 22.36 6.87 -25.88
C ALA A 16 23.44 6.18 -26.72
N LYS A 17 23.08 5.10 -27.43
CA LYS A 17 24.00 4.41 -28.36
C LYS A 17 24.42 5.33 -29.52
N LYS A 18 23.47 6.07 -30.12
CA LYS A 18 23.76 7.00 -31.23
C LYS A 18 24.70 8.14 -30.85
N ILE A 19 24.70 8.58 -29.59
CA ILE A 19 25.62 9.61 -29.08
C ILE A 19 26.94 9.04 -28.55
N GLY A 20 27.18 7.74 -28.73
CA GLY A 20 28.46 7.09 -28.40
C GLY A 20 28.60 6.59 -26.96
N ILE A 21 27.51 6.42 -26.21
CA ILE A 21 27.56 5.77 -24.90
C ILE A 21 27.87 4.28 -25.10
N LEU A 22 28.92 3.80 -24.42
CA LEU A 22 29.35 2.40 -24.50
C LEU A 22 28.26 1.45 -23.98
N PRO A 23 28.11 0.24 -24.59
CA PRO A 23 27.13 -0.75 -24.14
C PRO A 23 27.27 -1.15 -22.67
N ILE A 24 28.52 -1.25 -22.19
CA ILE A 24 28.87 -1.59 -20.80
C ILE A 24 28.95 -0.37 -19.87
N SER A 25 28.49 0.80 -20.31
CA SER A 25 28.52 2.00 -19.47
C SER A 25 27.68 1.79 -18.21
N GLY A 26 28.30 1.97 -17.04
CA GLY A 26 27.60 1.84 -15.76
C GLY A 26 26.35 2.73 -15.67
N PHE A 27 26.39 3.93 -16.26
CA PHE A 27 25.22 4.82 -16.33
C PHE A 27 24.03 4.20 -17.09
N ARG A 28 24.29 3.48 -18.18
CA ARG A 28 23.28 2.80 -19.00
C ARG A 28 22.64 1.64 -18.23
N ILE A 29 23.47 0.84 -17.56
CA ILE A 29 23.04 -0.31 -16.75
C ILE A 29 22.21 0.17 -15.55
N ASP A 30 22.71 1.19 -14.85
CA ASP A 30 22.04 1.80 -13.69
C ASP A 30 20.66 2.35 -14.08
N ALA A 31 20.58 3.07 -15.20
CA ALA A 31 19.33 3.59 -15.74
C ALA A 31 18.34 2.47 -16.14
N CYS A 32 18.85 1.38 -16.72
CA CYS A 32 18.03 0.23 -17.06
C CYS A 32 17.47 -0.46 -15.81
N MET A 33 18.31 -0.67 -14.79
CA MET A 33 17.90 -1.29 -13.53
C MET A 33 16.84 -0.45 -12.82
N GLU A 34 17.05 0.86 -12.71
CA GLU A 34 16.06 1.77 -12.13
C GLU A 34 14.76 1.78 -12.94
N PHE A 35 14.84 1.73 -14.27
CA PHE A 35 13.65 1.68 -15.13
C PHE A 35 12.86 0.38 -14.94
N VAL A 36 13.50 -0.79 -15.08
CA VAL A 36 12.84 -2.10 -14.95
C VAL A 36 12.20 -2.22 -13.57
N LEU A 37 12.94 -1.87 -12.52
CA LEU A 37 12.45 -1.92 -11.15
C LEU A 37 11.21 -1.03 -10.95
N LYS A 38 11.27 0.23 -11.39
CA LYS A 38 10.14 1.16 -11.28
C LYS A 38 8.94 0.72 -12.10
N GLU A 39 9.18 0.26 -13.31
CA GLU A 39 8.12 -0.20 -14.21
C GLU A 39 7.37 -1.38 -13.58
N THR A 40 8.09 -2.37 -13.06
CA THR A 40 7.52 -3.52 -12.36
C THR A 40 6.75 -3.10 -11.12
N CYS A 41 7.32 -2.22 -10.27
CA CYS A 41 6.65 -1.80 -9.05
C CYS A 41 5.41 -0.92 -9.32
N TYR A 42 5.54 0.13 -10.13
CA TYR A 42 4.48 1.12 -10.29
C TYR A 42 3.36 0.68 -11.24
N LYS A 43 3.64 -0.12 -12.27
CA LYS A 43 2.59 -0.59 -13.19
C LYS A 43 1.87 -1.84 -12.71
N ASN A 44 2.61 -2.78 -12.09
CA ASN A 44 2.02 -4.05 -11.67
C ASN A 44 1.60 -4.04 -10.19
N GLY A 45 1.95 -3.00 -9.42
CA GLY A 45 1.58 -2.85 -8.02
C GLY A 45 2.47 -3.62 -7.04
N HIS A 46 3.67 -4.05 -7.47
CA HIS A 46 4.65 -4.67 -6.58
C HIS A 46 5.38 -3.61 -5.73
N CYS A 47 5.74 -3.95 -4.49
CA CYS A 47 6.62 -3.10 -3.67
C CYS A 47 8.11 -3.33 -3.95
N PHE A 48 8.45 -4.54 -4.39
CA PHE A 48 9.80 -5.01 -4.68
C PHE A 48 9.81 -5.97 -5.87
N VAL A 49 11.00 -6.35 -6.30
CA VAL A 49 11.24 -7.44 -7.27
C VAL A 49 12.32 -8.35 -6.70
N GLU A 50 12.18 -9.66 -6.88
CA GLU A 50 13.24 -10.60 -6.51
C GLU A 50 14.52 -10.29 -7.31
N GLU A 51 15.66 -10.34 -6.64
CA GLU A 51 16.94 -9.92 -7.23
C GLU A 51 17.24 -10.67 -8.54
N GLU A 52 17.06 -11.99 -8.55
CA GLU A 52 17.29 -12.81 -9.75
C GLU A 52 16.33 -12.48 -10.90
N GLU A 53 15.08 -12.13 -10.61
CA GLU A 53 14.09 -11.76 -11.62
C GLU A 53 14.43 -10.41 -12.23
N LEU A 54 14.76 -9.43 -11.37
CA LEU A 54 15.19 -8.10 -11.80
C LEU A 54 16.39 -8.19 -12.75
N PHE A 55 17.38 -8.99 -12.37
CA PHE A 55 18.60 -9.20 -13.14
C PHE A 55 18.34 -9.76 -14.53
N LYS A 56 17.51 -10.80 -14.63
CA LYS A 56 17.12 -11.40 -15.92
C LYS A 56 16.39 -10.38 -16.80
N GLU A 57 15.48 -9.59 -16.24
CA GLU A 57 14.74 -8.58 -17.02
C GLU A 57 15.63 -7.42 -17.47
N VAL A 58 16.59 -7.00 -16.64
CA VAL A 58 17.59 -5.98 -16.99
C VAL A 58 18.52 -6.48 -18.10
N GLU A 59 18.99 -7.72 -18.02
CA GLU A 59 19.81 -8.35 -19.06
C GLU A 59 19.06 -8.39 -20.40
N LEU A 60 17.81 -8.87 -20.38
CA LEU A 60 16.95 -8.90 -21.57
C LEU A 60 16.70 -7.51 -22.16
N ALA A 61 16.53 -6.48 -21.32
CA ALA A 61 16.31 -5.12 -21.77
C ALA A 61 17.57 -4.48 -22.38
N LEU A 62 18.75 -4.71 -21.78
CA LEU A 62 20.02 -4.17 -22.25
C LEU A 62 20.50 -4.83 -23.56
N ASN A 63 20.24 -6.13 -23.71
CA ASN A 63 20.77 -6.95 -24.80
C ASN A 63 19.77 -7.21 -25.95
N HIS A 64 18.56 -6.62 -25.89
CA HIS A 64 17.48 -6.75 -26.89
C HIS A 64 17.91 -6.56 -28.36
N HIS A 65 18.93 -5.74 -28.61
CA HIS A 65 19.51 -5.48 -29.94
C HIS A 65 21.04 -5.58 -29.95
N SER A 66 21.65 -6.23 -28.96
CA SER A 66 23.11 -6.38 -28.92
C SER A 66 23.55 -7.54 -29.81
N VAL A 67 24.65 -7.34 -30.55
CA VAL A 67 25.26 -8.34 -31.43
C VAL A 67 26.77 -8.37 -31.13
N GLY A 68 27.35 -9.57 -31.01
CA GLY A 68 28.80 -9.72 -30.82
C GLY A 68 29.28 -9.26 -29.43
N GLU A 69 30.28 -8.38 -29.40
CA GLU A 69 30.97 -7.94 -28.17
C GLU A 69 30.20 -6.88 -27.36
N ASP A 70 29.08 -6.36 -27.88
CA ASP A 70 28.24 -5.32 -27.24
C ASP A 70 27.26 -5.86 -26.17
N VAL A 71 27.49 -7.09 -25.69
CA VAL A 71 26.63 -7.77 -24.72
C VAL A 71 27.02 -7.37 -23.30
N VAL A 72 26.04 -6.91 -22.52
CA VAL A 72 26.21 -6.68 -21.10
C VAL A 72 26.08 -8.00 -20.36
N LEU A 73 27.12 -8.38 -19.63
CA LEU A 73 27.17 -9.62 -18.84
C LEU A 73 26.49 -9.46 -17.47
N MET A 74 26.13 -10.58 -16.87
CA MET A 74 25.52 -10.63 -15.55
C MET A 74 26.43 -10.04 -14.45
N GLU A 75 27.76 -10.15 -14.57
CA GLU A 75 28.66 -9.50 -13.61
C GLU A 75 28.54 -7.97 -13.61
N GLU A 76 28.39 -7.35 -14.79
CA GLU A 76 28.24 -5.89 -14.94
C GLU A 76 26.93 -5.38 -14.31
N ILE A 77 25.86 -6.18 -14.44
CA ILE A 77 24.56 -5.89 -13.81
C ILE A 77 24.66 -6.02 -12.30
N LYS A 78 25.32 -7.06 -11.78
CA LYS A 78 25.55 -7.21 -10.33
C LYS A 78 26.37 -6.06 -9.76
N GLN A 79 27.35 -5.53 -10.50
CA GLN A 79 28.09 -4.35 -10.09
C GLN A 79 27.22 -3.08 -10.01
N SER A 80 26.20 -2.96 -10.86
CA SER A 80 25.23 -1.85 -10.84
C SER A 80 24.44 -1.78 -9.54
N VAL A 81 24.09 -2.93 -8.96
CA VAL A 81 23.40 -2.99 -7.67
C VAL A 81 24.17 -2.26 -6.58
N PHE A 82 25.47 -2.55 -6.43
CA PHE A 82 26.32 -1.89 -5.42
C PHE A 82 26.42 -0.37 -5.63
N ARG A 83 26.31 0.12 -6.87
CA ARG A 83 26.31 1.57 -7.16
C ARG A 83 24.99 2.23 -6.76
N LEU A 84 23.88 1.51 -6.94
CA LEU A 84 22.53 2.03 -6.72
C LEU A 84 22.07 1.87 -5.26
N GLU A 85 22.60 0.88 -4.54
CA GLU A 85 22.24 0.55 -3.17
C GLU A 85 22.44 1.75 -2.24
N GLY A 86 21.46 1.99 -1.37
CA GLY A 86 21.46 3.10 -0.43
C GLY A 86 21.18 4.48 -1.06
N GLN A 87 21.25 4.63 -2.38
CA GLN A 87 20.93 5.87 -3.08
C GLN A 87 19.56 5.83 -3.75
N LYS A 88 19.32 4.80 -4.56
CA LYS A 88 18.14 4.64 -5.43
C LYS A 88 17.35 3.39 -5.10
N ILE A 89 18.05 2.34 -4.69
CA ILE A 89 17.46 1.06 -4.33
C ILE A 89 17.84 0.67 -2.90
N VAL A 90 17.07 -0.25 -2.33
CA VAL A 90 17.35 -0.94 -1.08
C VAL A 90 17.24 -2.44 -1.36
N ILE A 91 18.13 -3.23 -0.76
CA ILE A 91 18.12 -4.68 -0.87
C ILE A 91 17.84 -5.24 0.53
N GLU A 92 16.82 -6.07 0.63
CA GLU A 92 16.48 -6.76 1.87
C GLU A 92 15.95 -8.15 1.52
N ASP A 93 16.49 -9.19 2.17
CA ASP A 93 16.06 -10.58 2.01
C ASP A 93 15.94 -11.07 0.55
N GLY A 94 16.92 -10.72 -0.30
CA GLY A 94 16.94 -11.11 -1.72
C GLY A 94 15.94 -10.35 -2.59
N CYS A 95 15.31 -9.30 -2.06
CA CYS A 95 14.36 -8.45 -2.75
C CYS A 95 14.95 -7.05 -2.96
N VAL A 96 14.76 -6.49 -4.14
CA VAL A 96 15.20 -5.14 -4.52
C VAL A 96 13.99 -4.20 -4.53
N TYR A 97 14.10 -3.11 -3.78
CA TYR A 97 13.05 -2.11 -3.60
C TYR A 97 13.47 -0.78 -4.22
N PRO A 98 12.58 -0.03 -4.89
CA PRO A 98 12.77 1.39 -5.03
C PRO A 98 12.86 2.03 -3.65
N LYS A 99 13.92 2.80 -3.37
CA LYS A 99 14.16 3.41 -2.04
C LYS A 99 12.94 4.17 -1.49
N ARG A 100 12.18 4.82 -2.38
CA ARG A 100 10.94 5.52 -2.01
C ARG A 100 9.86 4.57 -1.49
N LEU A 101 9.63 3.44 -2.16
CA LEU A 101 8.62 2.46 -1.73
C LEU A 101 9.03 1.81 -0.40
N PHE A 102 10.30 1.46 -0.26
CA PHE A 102 10.86 0.95 0.99
C PHE A 102 10.62 1.93 2.16
N SER A 103 10.92 3.22 1.95
CA SER A 103 10.70 4.22 3.00
C SER A 103 9.23 4.39 3.37
N TYR A 104 8.30 4.24 2.42
CA TYR A 104 6.87 4.26 2.70
C TYR A 104 6.42 3.05 3.49
N GLU A 105 6.97 1.87 3.20
CA GLU A 105 6.69 0.64 3.93
C GLU A 105 7.18 0.72 5.37
N GLU A 106 8.43 1.18 5.59
CA GLU A 106 8.95 1.41 6.94
C GLU A 106 8.13 2.45 7.72
N GLU A 107 7.74 3.55 7.07
CA GLU A 107 6.94 4.59 7.72
C GLU A 107 5.54 4.07 8.08
N LEU A 108 4.91 3.31 7.18
CA LEU A 108 3.63 2.66 7.43
C LEU A 108 3.73 1.68 8.59
N ALA A 109 4.72 0.79 8.58
CA ALA A 109 4.95 -0.18 9.66
C ALA A 109 5.18 0.52 11.01
N ARG A 110 5.95 1.62 11.02
CA ARG A 110 6.19 2.43 12.21
C ARG A 110 4.94 3.15 12.72
N LYS A 111 4.07 3.65 11.82
CA LYS A 111 2.79 4.26 12.21
C LYS A 111 1.85 3.21 12.79
N LEU A 112 1.75 2.06 12.15
CA LEU A 112 0.93 0.94 12.62
C LEU A 112 1.41 0.41 13.98
N SER A 113 2.73 0.34 14.20
CA SER A 113 3.28 -0.11 15.50
C SER A 113 2.94 0.85 16.64
N LYS A 114 2.86 2.16 16.38
CA LYS A 114 2.43 3.17 17.35
C LYS A 114 0.94 3.08 17.67
N LEU A 115 0.12 2.66 16.70
CA LEU A 115 -1.31 2.38 16.90
C LEU A 115 -1.55 1.03 17.60
N ARG A 116 -0.50 0.25 17.84
CA ARG A 116 -0.57 -1.02 18.56
C ARG A 116 -0.60 -0.74 20.07
N GLY A 117 -1.80 -0.48 20.58
CA GLY A 117 -2.03 -0.27 22.00
C GLY A 117 -3.51 -0.32 22.34
N SER A 118 -3.82 -0.60 23.62
CA SER A 118 -5.17 -0.48 24.11
C SER A 118 -5.50 0.97 24.43
N ARG A 119 -6.75 1.37 24.20
CA ARG A 119 -7.33 2.53 24.87
C ARG A 119 -7.63 2.12 26.31
N GLY A 120 -7.73 3.11 27.21
CA GLY A 120 -8.14 2.91 28.61
C GLY A 120 -9.49 2.21 28.79
N GLY A 121 -10.21 1.94 27.69
CA GLY A 121 -11.42 1.17 27.65
C GLY A 121 -12.59 1.88 28.33
N GLU A 122 -13.77 1.31 28.14
CA GLU A 122 -14.93 1.60 28.97
C GLU A 122 -15.27 0.32 29.74
N ALA A 123 -15.98 0.43 30.85
CA ALA A 123 -16.43 -0.75 31.58
C ALA A 123 -17.30 -1.64 30.67
N MET A 124 -16.95 -2.93 30.55
CA MET A 124 -17.64 -3.87 29.65
C MET A 124 -19.16 -3.92 29.89
N SER A 125 -19.59 -3.88 31.15
CA SER A 125 -21.02 -3.86 31.52
C SER A 125 -21.75 -2.62 31.01
N PHE A 126 -21.08 -1.47 31.00
CA PHE A 126 -21.63 -0.22 30.48
C PHE A 126 -21.76 -0.27 28.94
N LEU A 127 -20.73 -0.76 28.24
CA LEU A 127 -20.79 -0.96 26.79
C LEU A 127 -21.93 -1.91 26.40
N GLU A 128 -22.09 -3.01 27.12
CA GLU A 128 -23.15 -3.99 26.89
C GLU A 128 -24.55 -3.38 26.99
N MET A 129 -24.72 -2.50 27.98
CA MET A 129 -25.95 -1.75 28.18
C MET A 129 -26.22 -0.81 27.00
N GLN A 130 -25.22 -0.07 26.52
CA GLN A 130 -25.38 0.86 25.39
C GLN A 130 -25.70 0.13 24.08
N ILE A 131 -25.03 -0.99 23.81
CA ILE A 131 -25.32 -1.82 22.63
C ILE A 131 -26.76 -2.37 22.72
N THR A 132 -27.20 -2.82 23.89
CA THR A 132 -28.57 -3.32 24.09
C THR A 132 -29.61 -2.20 23.91
N LYS A 133 -29.34 -1.00 24.43
CA LYS A 133 -30.19 0.19 24.21
C LYS A 133 -30.29 0.54 22.74
N TYR A 134 -29.17 0.52 22.01
CA TYR A 134 -29.14 0.78 20.58
C TYR A 134 -29.94 -0.25 19.77
N GLN A 135 -29.79 -1.54 20.06
CA GLN A 135 -30.56 -2.62 19.43
C GLN A 135 -32.07 -2.44 19.62
N LYS A 136 -32.51 -2.16 20.85
CA LYS A 136 -33.92 -1.89 21.17
C LYS A 136 -34.45 -0.65 20.45
N LYS A 137 -33.70 0.45 20.47
CA LYS A 137 -34.09 1.72 19.83
C LYS A 137 -34.27 1.59 18.32
N ASN A 138 -33.42 0.79 17.66
CA ASN A 138 -33.42 0.67 16.20
C ASN A 138 -34.15 -0.59 15.69
N GLY A 139 -34.67 -1.43 16.59
CA GLY A 139 -35.35 -2.69 16.22
C GLY A 139 -34.44 -3.67 15.49
N ILE A 140 -33.14 -3.69 15.81
CA ILE A 140 -32.15 -4.60 15.18
C ILE A 140 -31.58 -5.59 16.20
N ILE A 141 -31.11 -6.73 15.69
CA ILE A 141 -30.36 -7.72 16.46
C ILE A 141 -29.01 -7.91 15.77
N LEU A 142 -27.93 -7.61 16.48
CA LEU A 142 -26.57 -7.81 16.00
C LEU A 142 -26.18 -9.26 16.24
N ALA A 143 -25.54 -9.87 15.24
CA ALA A 143 -24.89 -11.16 15.43
C ALA A 143 -23.72 -11.03 16.41
N GLU A 144 -23.33 -12.12 17.07
CA GLU A 144 -22.29 -12.09 18.11
C GLU A 144 -20.97 -11.47 17.63
N ARG A 145 -20.53 -11.82 16.42
CA ARG A 145 -19.32 -11.23 15.82
C ARG A 145 -19.43 -9.72 15.55
N GLN A 146 -20.62 -9.25 15.19
CA GLN A 146 -20.87 -7.82 14.98
C GLN A 146 -20.87 -7.06 16.31
N ARG A 147 -21.47 -7.67 17.34
CA ARG A 147 -21.50 -7.16 18.71
C ARG A 147 -20.08 -7.06 19.28
N GLU A 148 -19.28 -8.11 19.12
CA GLU A 148 -17.88 -8.13 19.53
C GLU A 148 -17.04 -7.06 18.81
N ALA A 149 -17.24 -6.88 17.50
CA ALA A 149 -16.56 -5.81 16.77
C ALA A 149 -16.87 -4.41 17.35
N VAL A 150 -18.13 -4.15 17.72
CA VAL A 150 -18.52 -2.88 18.36
C VAL A 150 -17.83 -2.69 19.71
N LYS A 151 -17.66 -3.77 20.51
CA LYS A 151 -16.94 -3.69 21.79
C LYS A 151 -15.47 -3.37 21.59
N ARG A 152 -14.80 -4.07 20.67
CA ARG A 152 -13.37 -3.88 20.38
C ARG A 152 -13.01 -2.46 19.98
N LEU A 153 -13.91 -1.72 19.35
CA LEU A 153 -13.74 -0.29 19.06
C LEU A 153 -13.33 0.54 20.28
N PHE A 154 -13.81 0.18 21.48
CA PHE A 154 -13.53 0.93 22.71
C PHE A 154 -12.21 0.54 23.37
N PHE A 155 -11.67 -0.63 23.04
CA PHE A 155 -10.43 -1.13 23.61
C PHE A 155 -9.25 -0.99 22.66
N GLU A 156 -9.47 -0.97 21.35
CA GLU A 156 -8.41 -0.92 20.36
C GLU A 156 -8.30 0.46 19.71
N GLN A 157 -7.07 0.92 19.49
CA GLN A 157 -6.81 2.17 18.78
C GLN A 157 -7.04 2.05 17.26
N MET A 158 -6.86 0.85 16.70
CA MET A 158 -7.09 0.52 15.31
C MET A 158 -7.86 -0.79 15.20
N LEU A 159 -8.95 -0.80 14.42
CA LEU A 159 -9.77 -1.97 14.19
C LEU A 159 -9.98 -2.18 12.69
N ILE A 160 -9.67 -3.37 12.19
CA ILE A 160 -9.93 -3.76 10.79
C ILE A 160 -11.18 -4.62 10.75
N LEU A 161 -12.25 -4.11 10.13
CA LEU A 161 -13.49 -4.85 9.94
C LEU A 161 -13.56 -5.47 8.55
N THR A 162 -13.34 -6.78 8.46
CA THR A 162 -13.45 -7.55 7.22
C THR A 162 -14.76 -8.34 7.14
N GLY A 163 -15.17 -8.72 5.93
CA GLY A 163 -16.32 -9.59 5.71
C GLY A 163 -16.77 -9.58 4.25
N GLY A 164 -17.40 -10.66 3.80
CA GLY A 164 -17.92 -10.80 2.43
C GLY A 164 -19.07 -9.85 2.09
N PRO A 165 -19.52 -9.79 0.83
CA PRO A 165 -20.75 -9.09 0.44
C PRO A 165 -21.95 -9.53 1.30
N GLY A 166 -22.82 -8.60 1.69
CA GLY A 166 -24.04 -8.92 2.44
C GLY A 166 -23.87 -9.19 3.95
N THR A 167 -22.66 -9.19 4.51
CA THR A 167 -22.43 -9.47 5.96
C THR A 167 -22.81 -8.33 6.92
N GLY A 168 -23.53 -7.32 6.44
CA GLY A 168 -24.02 -6.22 7.27
C GLY A 168 -22.94 -5.26 7.78
N LYS A 169 -21.74 -5.19 7.17
CA LYS A 169 -20.65 -4.28 7.59
C LYS A 169 -21.11 -2.83 7.79
N THR A 170 -21.95 -2.32 6.88
CA THR A 170 -22.52 -0.97 7.01
C THR A 170 -23.37 -0.80 8.28
N THR A 171 -24.14 -1.82 8.65
CA THR A 171 -24.91 -1.84 9.90
C THR A 171 -23.99 -1.83 11.12
N VAL A 172 -22.89 -2.59 11.07
CA VAL A 172 -21.88 -2.61 12.15
C VAL A 172 -21.22 -1.24 12.29
N VAL A 173 -20.76 -0.64 11.20
CA VAL A 173 -20.14 0.69 11.21
C VAL A 173 -21.12 1.74 11.73
N LYS A 174 -22.39 1.72 11.29
CA LYS A 174 -23.42 2.63 11.84
C LYS A 174 -23.59 2.46 13.35
N THR A 175 -23.68 1.21 13.81
CA THR A 175 -23.79 0.88 15.23
C THR A 175 -22.60 1.41 16.02
N MET A 176 -21.38 1.19 15.50
CA MET A 176 -20.14 1.69 16.10
C MET A 176 -20.19 3.20 16.30
N LEU A 177 -20.57 3.95 15.27
CA LEU A 177 -20.66 5.42 15.31
C LEU A 177 -21.70 5.90 16.33
N ASP A 178 -22.90 5.34 16.27
CA ASP A 178 -24.01 5.77 17.12
C ASP A 178 -23.75 5.43 18.61
N VAL A 179 -23.19 4.25 18.89
CA VAL A 179 -22.81 3.85 20.26
C VAL A 179 -21.62 4.71 20.73
N PHE A 180 -20.60 4.93 19.91
CA PHE A 180 -19.45 5.76 20.28
C PHE A 180 -19.85 7.21 20.58
N LYS A 181 -20.70 7.82 19.74
CA LYS A 181 -21.20 9.19 19.97
C LYS A 181 -22.10 9.30 21.20
N SER A 182 -22.83 8.23 21.54
CA SER A 182 -23.64 8.20 22.77
C SER A 182 -22.80 8.23 24.05
N ILE A 183 -21.58 7.68 23.99
CA ILE A 183 -20.64 7.62 25.13
C ILE A 183 -19.73 8.85 25.14
N HIS A 184 -19.33 9.33 23.96
CA HIS A 184 -18.49 10.52 23.79
C HIS A 184 -19.21 11.59 22.93
N PRO A 185 -20.17 12.35 23.50
CA PRO A 185 -20.98 13.30 22.74
C PRO A 185 -20.17 14.41 22.05
N ARG A 186 -19.01 14.77 22.61
CA ARG A 186 -18.11 15.81 22.10
C ARG A 186 -17.06 15.27 21.11
N ALA A 187 -17.03 13.97 20.84
CA ALA A 187 -16.03 13.41 19.92
C ALA A 187 -16.36 13.79 18.46
N ASP A 188 -15.36 14.27 17.74
CA ASP A 188 -15.45 14.49 16.30
C ASP A 188 -15.17 13.19 15.55
N ILE A 189 -16.01 12.87 14.57
CA ILE A 189 -15.89 11.64 13.79
C ILE A 189 -15.85 12.00 12.31
N ALA A 190 -14.73 11.67 11.66
CA ALA A 190 -14.57 11.78 10.22
C ALA A 190 -14.79 10.43 9.55
N LEU A 191 -15.50 10.43 8.42
CA LEU A 191 -15.71 9.25 7.58
C LEU A 191 -15.06 9.49 6.24
N VAL A 192 -14.09 8.65 5.89
CA VAL A 192 -13.31 8.75 4.66
C VAL A 192 -13.49 7.47 3.86
N ALA A 193 -13.52 7.62 2.54
CA ALA A 193 -13.53 6.50 1.62
C ALA A 193 -12.61 6.82 0.42
N PRO A 194 -11.84 5.84 -0.08
CA PRO A 194 -10.83 6.08 -1.11
C PRO A 194 -11.41 6.49 -2.47
N THR A 195 -12.72 6.27 -2.70
CA THR A 195 -13.38 6.66 -3.96
C THR A 195 -14.76 7.27 -3.73
N GLY A 196 -15.12 8.24 -4.58
CA GLY A 196 -16.34 9.04 -4.48
C GLY A 196 -17.67 8.28 -4.52
N ARG A 197 -17.69 7.05 -5.06
CA ARG A 197 -18.91 6.20 -5.03
C ARG A 197 -19.17 5.59 -3.66
N ALA A 198 -18.11 5.33 -2.88
CA ALA A 198 -18.21 4.84 -1.51
C ALA A 198 -18.47 5.98 -0.50
N SER A 199 -18.00 7.21 -0.80
CA SER A 199 -18.23 8.40 0.05
C SER A 199 -19.65 8.97 -0.04
N ARG A 200 -20.44 8.61 -1.06
CA ARG A 200 -21.88 8.96 -1.14
C ARG A 200 -22.79 8.13 -0.23
N LYS A 201 -22.28 7.10 0.43
CA LYS A 201 -23.05 6.16 1.26
C LYS A 201 -22.64 5.96 2.74
N PRO A 202 -22.05 6.93 3.48
CA PRO A 202 -22.11 6.87 4.94
C PRO A 202 -23.32 7.65 5.49
N VAL A 203 -23.84 7.07 6.56
CA VAL A 203 -24.97 7.54 7.37
C VAL A 203 -24.76 8.99 7.79
N ARG A 204 -25.85 9.76 7.67
CA ARG A 204 -25.98 11.16 8.02
C ARG A 204 -25.60 11.41 9.49
N SER A 205 -24.39 11.88 9.72
CA SER A 205 -23.90 12.57 10.91
C SER A 205 -22.83 13.55 10.44
N GLU A 206 -22.75 14.72 11.07
CA GLU A 206 -22.27 15.99 10.51
C GLU A 206 -20.89 15.98 9.80
N ARG A 207 -20.87 16.79 8.73
CA ARG A 207 -19.84 17.06 7.70
C ARG A 207 -18.38 17.01 8.21
N VAL A 208 -17.53 16.21 7.55
CA VAL A 208 -16.62 16.60 6.46
C VAL A 208 -16.30 15.34 5.65
N ALA A 209 -16.70 15.30 4.37
CA ALA A 209 -16.22 14.31 3.43
C ALA A 209 -14.96 14.90 2.76
N CYS A 210 -13.79 14.63 3.32
CA CYS A 210 -12.55 14.92 2.61
C CYS A 210 -12.26 13.75 1.65
N ASN A 211 -12.00 14.09 0.39
CA ASN A 211 -11.28 13.18 -0.49
C ASN A 211 -9.82 13.16 -0.01
N ASP A 212 -9.14 12.02 -0.11
CA ASP A 212 -7.71 11.85 0.28
C ASP A 212 -6.72 12.72 -0.54
N HIS A 213 -7.22 13.69 -1.33
CA HIS A 213 -6.46 14.60 -2.18
C HIS A 213 -6.84 16.07 -1.95
N SER A 214 -7.26 16.46 -0.73
CA SER A 214 -7.63 17.84 -0.41
C SER A 214 -7.06 18.27 0.93
#